data_AF-A0A931I9H6-F1
#
_entry.id   AF-A0A931I9H6-F1
#
_cell.length_a   1.000
_cell.length_b   1.000
_cell.length_c   1.000
_cell.angle_alpha   90.00
_cell.angle_beta   90.00
_cell.angle_gamma   90.00
#
_symmetry.space_group_name_H-M   'P 1'
#
loop_
_entity.id
_entity.type
_entity.pdbx_description
1 polymer ?
#
loop_
_entity_poly.entity_id
_entity_poly.type
_entity_poly.pdbx_seq_one_letter_code
_entity_poly.pdbx_strand_id
1 'polypeptide(L)'
;MTGQRRVRGGGRGAGQRKRPPRPRAPRPTVRERFEAVDRLLDGEVTDAGGVWSRATAWILRLALEQSVDELWSRLAPELMRCPMRAQLLALRTFTDVDTAARVSTVWVALSRAAHHHDYELAPSVTELRRWREQAEAIDATLSRVATR
;
A
#
# COMPACT_ATOMS: atom_id res chain seq x y z
N MET A 1 -72.71 25.18 6.29
CA MET A 1 -72.24 24.90 4.91
C MET A 1 -71.37 26.10 4.50
N THR A 2 -70.15 26.30 5.00
CA THR A 2 -68.90 25.52 4.80
C THR A 2 -68.61 25.33 3.30
N GLY A 3 -67.52 25.79 2.66
CA GLY A 3 -66.35 26.53 3.09
C GLY A 3 -65.38 26.70 1.89
N GLN A 4 -64.77 27.88 1.81
CA GLN A 4 -63.41 28.24 1.34
C GLN A 4 -62.62 27.40 0.30
N ARG A 5 -62.23 28.11 -0.79
CA ARG A 5 -61.13 27.81 -1.75
C ARG A 5 -59.85 27.28 -1.09
N ARG A 6 -59.16 26.31 -1.72
CA ARG A 6 -57.68 26.28 -1.77
C ARG A 6 -57.13 25.73 -3.09
N VAL A 7 -56.25 26.54 -3.66
CA VAL A 7 -55.34 26.25 -4.78
C VAL A 7 -54.27 25.26 -4.31
N ARG A 8 -54.03 24.18 -5.08
CA ARG A 8 -52.88 23.29 -4.86
C ARG A 8 -51.60 23.98 -5.36
N GLY A 9 -50.86 24.56 -4.43
CA GLY A 9 -49.49 25.02 -4.64
C GLY A 9 -48.52 23.84 -4.74
N GLY A 10 -47.62 23.89 -5.72
CA GLY A 10 -46.54 22.93 -5.88
C GLY A 10 -45.50 23.03 -4.77
N GLY A 11 -45.10 21.87 -4.24
CA GLY A 11 -43.92 21.73 -3.39
C GLY A 11 -42.81 21.05 -4.18
N ARG A 12 -41.85 21.84 -4.67
CA ARG A 12 -40.58 21.33 -5.21
C ARG A 12 -39.79 20.76 -4.03
N GLY A 13 -39.72 19.43 -3.96
CA GLY A 13 -38.89 18.73 -2.99
C GLY A 13 -37.41 19.04 -3.22
N ALA A 14 -36.79 19.61 -2.19
CA ALA A 14 -35.41 20.04 -2.11
C ALA A 14 -34.42 19.12 -2.84
N GLY A 15 -33.66 19.68 -3.78
CA GLY A 15 -32.54 19.00 -4.40
C GLY A 15 -31.54 18.55 -3.34
N GLN A 16 -31.26 17.25 -3.32
CA GLN A 16 -30.14 16.68 -2.57
C GLN A 16 -28.87 17.43 -3.00
N ARG A 17 -28.36 18.30 -2.12
CA ARG A 17 -27.07 18.96 -2.34
C ARG A 17 -26.01 17.86 -2.39
N LYS A 18 -25.49 17.57 -3.60
CA LYS A 18 -24.37 16.65 -3.80
C LYS A 18 -23.22 17.10 -2.89
N ARG A 19 -22.84 16.24 -1.95
CA ARG A 19 -21.71 16.48 -1.05
C ARG A 19 -20.46 16.61 -1.93
N PRO A 20 -19.64 17.67 -1.76
CA PRO A 20 -18.45 17.84 -2.58
C PRO A 20 -17.52 16.63 -2.40
N PRO A 21 -16.82 16.20 -3.46
CA PRO A 21 -15.88 15.10 -3.37
C PRO A 21 -14.82 15.44 -2.31
N ARG A 22 -14.57 14.52 -1.38
CA ARG A 22 -13.48 14.68 -0.41
C ARG A 22 -12.16 14.78 -1.19
N PRO A 23 -11.27 15.73 -0.86
CA PRO A 23 -9.94 15.74 -1.45
C PRO A 23 -9.28 14.38 -1.19
N ARG A 24 -8.67 13.80 -2.23
CA ARG A 24 -7.93 12.54 -2.08
C ARG A 24 -6.80 12.77 -1.09
N ALA A 25 -6.77 11.97 -0.02
CA ALA A 25 -5.65 11.99 0.91
C ALA A 25 -4.34 11.74 0.14
N PRO A 26 -3.23 12.39 0.54
CA PRO A 26 -1.93 12.12 -0.06
C PRO A 26 -1.58 10.63 0.07
N ARG A 27 -0.82 10.10 -0.90
CA ARG A 27 -0.32 8.72 -0.85
C ARG A 27 0.59 8.60 0.40
N PRO A 28 0.37 7.61 1.28
CA PRO A 28 1.25 7.38 2.42
C PRO A 28 2.69 7.13 1.96
N THR A 29 3.64 7.72 2.67
CA THR A 29 5.08 7.51 2.55
C THR A 29 5.47 6.08 2.98
N VAL A 30 6.69 5.65 2.63
CA VAL A 30 7.23 4.36 3.09
C VAL A 30 7.22 4.28 4.62
N ARG A 31 7.67 5.35 5.31
CA ARG A 31 7.67 5.42 6.78
C ARG A 31 6.28 5.27 7.37
N GLU A 32 5.28 5.99 6.87
CA GLU A 32 3.90 5.88 7.36
C GLU A 32 3.32 4.47 7.15
N ARG A 33 3.74 3.74 6.11
CA ARG A 33 3.36 2.34 5.90
C ARG A 33 4.01 1.41 6.93
N PHE A 34 5.28 1.62 7.26
CA PHE A 34 5.95 0.89 8.31
C PHE A 34 5.30 1.13 9.67
N GLU A 35 5.01 2.38 10.03
CA GLU A 35 4.27 2.71 11.26
C GLU A 35 2.89 2.04 11.29
N ALA A 36 2.17 1.99 10.16
CA ALA A 36 0.90 1.28 10.09
C ALA A 36 1.05 -0.24 10.30
N VAL A 37 2.14 -0.83 9.80
CA VAL A 37 2.47 -2.24 10.03
C VAL A 37 2.81 -2.51 11.49
N ASP A 38 3.55 -1.62 12.16
CA ASP A 38 3.86 -1.77 13.59
C ASP A 38 2.59 -1.79 14.44
N ARG A 39 1.68 -0.84 14.21
CA ARG A 39 0.38 -0.82 14.92
C ARG A 39 -0.45 -2.08 14.70
N LEU A 40 -0.39 -2.68 13.50
CA LEU A 40 -1.05 -3.96 13.23
C LEU A 40 -0.39 -5.12 13.98
N LEU A 41 0.94 -5.16 13.99
CA LEU A 41 1.74 -6.20 14.66
C LEU A 41 1.64 -6.14 16.19
N ASP A 42 1.41 -4.96 16.75
CA ASP A 42 1.26 -4.73 18.18
C ASP A 42 -0.21 -4.85 18.65
N GLY A 43 -1.13 -5.13 17.71
CA GLY A 43 -2.53 -5.39 18.01
C GLY A 43 -3.37 -4.13 18.31
N GLU A 44 -2.85 -2.94 18.03
CA GLU A 44 -3.54 -1.67 18.25
C GLU A 44 -4.71 -1.45 17.28
N VAL A 45 -4.68 -2.11 16.11
CA VAL A 45 -5.73 -2.02 15.08
C VAL A 45 -6.67 -3.20 15.18
N THR A 46 -7.72 -3.05 15.99
CA THR A 46 -8.71 -4.12 16.27
C THR A 46 -9.70 -4.35 15.12
N ASP A 47 -9.97 -3.33 14.29
CA ASP A 47 -10.97 -3.37 13.22
C ASP A 47 -10.59 -4.26 12.03
N ALA A 48 -9.33 -4.69 11.94
CA ALA A 48 -8.84 -5.52 10.84
C ALA A 48 -9.30 -6.99 10.93
N GLY A 49 -9.83 -7.44 12.07
CA GLY A 49 -10.40 -8.78 12.24
C GLY A 49 -9.50 -9.90 11.68
N GLY A 50 -10.08 -10.91 11.04
CA GLY A 50 -9.32 -12.06 10.48
C GLY A 50 -8.42 -11.76 9.27
N VAL A 51 -8.43 -10.53 8.74
CA VAL A 51 -7.64 -10.16 7.54
C VAL A 51 -6.36 -9.39 7.86
N TRP A 52 -6.12 -9.06 9.13
CA TRP A 52 -5.01 -8.20 9.57
C TRP A 52 -3.63 -8.67 9.07
N SER A 53 -3.37 -9.98 9.08
CA SER A 53 -2.08 -10.56 8.70
C SER A 53 -1.79 -10.40 7.21
N ARG A 54 -2.80 -10.61 6.36
CA ARG A 54 -2.71 -10.39 4.92
C ARG A 54 -2.66 -8.90 4.56
N ALA A 55 -3.42 -8.07 5.28
CA ALA A 55 -3.31 -6.63 5.15
C ALA A 55 -1.90 -6.13 5.49
N THR A 56 -1.28 -6.69 6.52
CA THR A 56 0.12 -6.40 6.90
C THR A 56 1.09 -6.76 5.76
N ALA A 57 0.97 -7.97 5.19
CA ALA A 57 1.78 -8.38 4.04
C ALA A 57 1.57 -7.46 2.82
N TRP A 58 0.33 -7.04 2.56
CA TRP A 58 0.02 -6.13 1.47
C TRP A 58 0.62 -4.74 1.67
N ILE A 59 0.55 -4.17 2.88
CA ILE A 59 1.15 -2.87 3.20
C ILE A 59 2.66 -2.92 3.08
N LEU A 60 3.31 -3.98 3.56
CA LEU A 60 4.75 -4.21 3.39
C LEU A 60 5.13 -4.30 1.91
N ARG A 61 4.31 -4.97 1.08
CA ARG A 61 4.53 -5.04 -0.37
C ARG A 61 4.51 -3.66 -1.01
N LEU A 62 3.52 -2.83 -0.63
CA LEU A 62 3.41 -1.46 -1.13
C LEU A 62 4.56 -0.57 -0.67
N ALA A 63 5.05 -0.74 0.57
CA ALA A 63 6.22 -0.04 1.07
C ALA A 63 7.46 -0.41 0.24
N LEU A 64 7.69 -1.69 -0.01
CA LEU A 64 8.81 -2.18 -0.81
C LEU A 64 8.76 -1.69 -2.27
N GLU A 65 7.58 -1.75 -2.91
CA GLU A 65 7.39 -1.21 -4.26
C GLU A 65 7.67 0.29 -4.31
N GLN A 66 7.25 1.03 -3.28
CA GLN A 66 7.50 2.46 -3.18
C GLN A 66 8.98 2.79 -2.96
N SER A 67 9.72 2.04 -2.15
CA SER A 67 11.18 2.22 -2.01
C SER A 67 11.93 2.03 -3.33
N VAL A 68 11.46 1.09 -4.16
CA VAL A 68 12.00 0.87 -5.52
C VAL A 68 11.61 2.02 -6.45
N ASP A 69 10.36 2.48 -6.42
CA ASP A 69 9.93 3.69 -7.17
C ASP A 69 10.77 4.92 -6.78
N GLU A 70 11.07 5.10 -5.49
CA GLU A 70 11.88 6.21 -4.97
C GLU A 70 13.35 6.11 -5.41
N LEU A 71 13.91 4.91 -5.56
CA LEU A 71 15.20 4.70 -6.22
C LEU A 71 15.14 5.15 -7.69
N TRP A 72 14.15 4.68 -8.44
CA TRP A 72 14.05 5.01 -9.87
C TRP A 72 13.77 6.47 -10.13
N SER A 73 13.00 7.12 -9.26
CA SER A 73 12.77 8.57 -9.34
C SER A 73 14.07 9.39 -9.30
N ARG A 74 15.10 8.87 -8.63
CA ARG A 74 16.41 9.51 -8.49
C ARG A 74 17.40 9.13 -9.60
N LEU A 75 17.37 7.87 -10.06
CA LEU A 75 18.41 7.32 -10.93
C LEU A 75 17.97 7.08 -12.38
N ALA A 76 16.73 6.66 -12.61
CA ALA A 76 16.21 6.24 -13.91
C ALA A 76 14.66 6.30 -13.95
N PRO A 77 14.06 7.51 -14.01
CA PRO A 77 12.60 7.68 -13.87
C PRO A 77 11.76 6.91 -14.90
N GLU A 78 12.33 6.59 -16.06
CA GLU A 78 11.70 5.77 -17.10
C GLU A 78 11.36 4.35 -16.62
N LEU A 79 12.14 3.78 -15.69
CA LEU A 79 11.91 2.43 -15.17
C LEU A 79 10.65 2.36 -14.31
N MET A 80 10.19 3.47 -13.73
CA MET A 80 8.94 3.52 -12.95
C MET A 80 7.71 3.15 -13.80
N ARG A 81 7.81 3.24 -15.13
CA ARG A 81 6.72 2.86 -16.05
C ARG A 81 6.72 1.37 -16.39
N CYS A 82 7.80 0.66 -16.05
CA CYS A 82 7.93 -0.76 -16.32
C CYS A 82 7.14 -1.58 -15.28
N PRO A 83 6.66 -2.79 -15.63
CA PRO A 83 6.10 -3.71 -14.65
C PRO A 83 7.12 -4.02 -13.54
N MET A 84 6.65 -4.19 -12.30
CA MET A 84 7.51 -4.37 -11.13
C MET A 84 8.57 -5.47 -11.31
N ARG A 85 8.23 -6.59 -11.96
CA ARG A 85 9.20 -7.65 -12.25
C ARG A 85 10.36 -7.20 -13.15
N ALA A 86 10.11 -6.32 -14.11
CA ALA A 86 11.15 -5.75 -14.98
C ALA A 86 12.02 -4.75 -14.21
N GLN A 87 11.42 -3.95 -13.32
CA GLN A 87 12.16 -3.07 -12.41
C GLN A 87 13.11 -3.87 -11.51
N LEU A 88 12.64 -4.97 -10.92
CA LEU A 88 13.46 -5.85 -10.08
C LEU A 88 14.63 -6.46 -10.86
N LEU A 89 14.43 -6.82 -12.12
CA LEU A 89 15.52 -7.32 -12.97
C LEU A 89 16.58 -6.25 -13.22
N ALA A 90 16.19 -4.99 -13.36
CA ALA A 90 17.10 -3.88 -13.59
C ALA A 90 17.97 -3.56 -12.35
N LEU A 91 17.50 -3.84 -11.12
CA LEU A 91 18.23 -3.56 -9.88
C LEU A 91 19.67 -4.08 -9.89
N ARG A 92 19.93 -5.26 -10.49
CA ARG A 92 21.27 -5.86 -10.58
C ARG A 92 22.33 -4.99 -11.25
N THR A 93 21.91 -3.98 -12.01
CA THR A 93 22.81 -3.04 -12.70
C THR A 93 23.09 -1.79 -11.85
N PHE A 94 22.23 -1.51 -10.87
CA PHE A 94 22.29 -0.31 -10.02
C PHE A 94 22.67 -0.62 -8.57
N THR A 95 22.55 -1.88 -8.15
CA THR A 95 22.91 -2.37 -6.82
C THR A 95 23.86 -3.56 -6.94
N ASP A 96 24.43 -4.01 -5.82
CA ASP A 96 25.08 -5.33 -5.77
C ASP A 96 24.04 -6.46 -5.97
N VAL A 97 24.56 -7.64 -6.33
CA VAL A 97 23.76 -8.84 -6.62
C VAL A 97 22.95 -9.30 -5.41
N ASP A 98 23.50 -9.18 -4.20
CA ASP A 98 22.83 -9.63 -2.99
C ASP A 98 21.64 -8.74 -2.65
N THR A 99 21.78 -7.42 -2.80
CA THR A 99 20.68 -6.46 -2.63
C THR A 99 19.57 -6.73 -3.64
N ALA A 100 19.88 -6.88 -4.92
CA ALA A 100 18.88 -7.15 -5.96
C ALA A 100 18.13 -8.48 -5.72
N ALA A 101 18.85 -9.52 -5.30
CA ALA A 101 18.28 -10.81 -4.94
C ALA A 101 17.35 -10.70 -3.73
N ARG A 102 17.79 -10.03 -2.66
CA ARG A 102 16.98 -9.81 -1.44
C ARG A 102 15.67 -9.09 -1.76
N VAL A 103 15.71 -8.00 -2.52
CA VAL A 103 14.50 -7.26 -2.91
C VAL A 103 13.54 -8.18 -3.66
N SER A 104 14.06 -8.95 -4.63
CA SER A 104 13.25 -9.88 -5.42
C SER A 104 12.61 -10.98 -4.56
N THR A 105 13.38 -11.58 -3.64
CA THR A 105 12.90 -12.63 -2.73
C THR A 105 11.78 -12.11 -1.83
N VAL A 106 11.97 -10.94 -1.19
CA VAL A 106 10.97 -10.36 -0.29
C VAL A 106 9.72 -9.95 -1.07
N TRP A 107 9.88 -9.35 -2.26
CA TRP A 107 8.74 -8.97 -3.10
C TRP A 107 7.89 -10.18 -3.52
N VAL A 108 8.52 -11.31 -3.90
CA VAL A 108 7.80 -12.55 -4.25
C VAL A 108 7.07 -13.12 -3.04
N ALA A 109 7.73 -13.17 -1.88
CA ALA A 109 7.13 -13.68 -0.64
C ALA A 109 5.90 -12.86 -0.22
N LEU A 110 6.03 -11.53 -0.17
CA LEU A 110 4.95 -10.62 0.17
C LEU A 110 3.82 -10.64 -0.85
N SER A 111 4.15 -10.75 -2.15
CA SER A 111 3.13 -10.87 -3.19
C SER A 111 2.28 -12.11 -2.98
N ARG A 112 2.90 -13.27 -2.71
CA ARG A 112 2.16 -14.51 -2.41
C ARG A 112 1.31 -14.38 -1.15
N ALA A 113 1.91 -13.92 -0.04
CA ALA A 113 1.24 -13.81 1.24
C ALA A 113 0.05 -12.81 1.24
N ALA A 114 0.08 -11.80 0.37
CA ALA A 114 -1.01 -10.84 0.22
C ALA A 114 -2.22 -11.40 -0.57
N HIS A 115 -2.07 -12.50 -1.30
CA HIS A 115 -3.18 -13.13 -2.02
C HIS A 115 -4.00 -14.06 -1.10
N HIS A 116 -5.32 -14.05 -1.29
CA HIS A 116 -6.22 -15.02 -0.66
C HIS A 116 -6.34 -16.24 -1.57
N HIS A 117 -5.61 -17.30 -1.28
CA HIS A 117 -5.89 -18.63 -1.83
C HIS A 117 -6.62 -19.45 -0.77
N ASP A 118 -7.70 -20.13 -1.14
CA ASP A 118 -8.61 -20.83 -0.21
C ASP A 118 -7.92 -21.90 0.67
N TYR A 119 -6.72 -22.33 0.28
CA TYR A 119 -5.94 -23.36 0.98
C TYR A 119 -4.62 -22.83 1.58
N GLU A 120 -4.29 -21.55 1.42
CA GLU A 120 -3.05 -20.99 1.99
C GLU A 120 -3.30 -20.49 3.42
N LEU A 121 -2.47 -20.97 4.35
CA LEU A 121 -2.42 -20.45 5.70
C LEU A 121 -2.11 -18.95 5.68
N ALA A 122 -2.75 -18.20 6.58
CA ALA A 122 -2.40 -16.80 6.78
C ALA A 122 -0.94 -16.70 7.25
N PRO A 123 -0.19 -15.66 6.86
CA PRO A 123 1.18 -15.48 7.32
C PRO A 123 1.21 -15.33 8.85
N SER A 124 2.18 -15.98 9.49
CA SER A 124 2.38 -15.93 10.93
C SER A 124 2.94 -14.57 11.36
N VAL A 125 2.74 -14.21 12.64
CA VAL A 125 3.32 -12.99 13.23
C VAL A 125 4.85 -12.97 13.06
N THR A 126 5.52 -14.11 13.24
CA THR A 126 6.97 -14.24 13.08
C THR A 126 7.43 -13.95 11.65
N GLU A 127 6.71 -14.45 10.64
CA GLU A 127 7.01 -14.14 9.24
C GLU A 127 6.79 -12.66 8.93
N LEU A 128 5.71 -12.07 9.44
CA LEU A 128 5.40 -10.65 9.24
C LEU A 128 6.46 -9.73 9.87
N ARG A 129 6.89 -10.01 11.12
CA ARG A 129 7.97 -9.27 11.78
C ARG A 129 9.28 -9.38 11.00
N ARG A 130 9.63 -10.59 10.53
CA ARG A 130 10.80 -10.80 9.68
C ARG A 130 10.73 -10.02 8.37
N TRP A 131 9.60 -10.06 7.65
CA TRP A 131 9.47 -9.32 6.40
C TRP A 131 9.48 -7.81 6.62
N ARG A 132 8.97 -7.33 7.76
CA ARG A 132 9.08 -5.93 8.13
C ARG A 132 10.54 -5.52 8.30
N GLU A 133 11.31 -6.22 9.12
CA GLU A 133 12.74 -5.95 9.30
C GLU A 133 13.49 -5.97 7.96
N GLN A 134 13.17 -6.94 7.10
CA GLN A 134 13.77 -7.04 5.77
C GLN A 134 13.40 -5.86 4.87
N ALA A 135 12.13 -5.43 4.86
CA ALA A 135 11.67 -4.31 4.05
C ALA A 135 12.32 -2.99 4.48
N GLU A 136 12.47 -2.77 5.79
CA GLU A 136 13.15 -1.60 6.35
C GLU A 136 14.65 -1.59 6.01
N ALA A 137 15.33 -2.74 6.14
CA ALA A 137 16.72 -2.86 5.74
C ALA A 137 16.94 -2.63 4.24
N ILE A 138 16.00 -3.10 3.39
CA ILE A 138 16.01 -2.85 1.95
C ILE A 138 15.81 -1.36 1.68
N ASP A 139 14.80 -0.71 2.25
CA ASP A 139 14.54 0.72 2.09
C ASP A 139 15.77 1.57 2.45
N ALA A 140 16.36 1.29 3.61
CA ALA A 140 17.58 1.94 4.06
C ALA A 140 18.75 1.73 3.07
N THR A 141 18.85 0.55 2.46
CA THR A 141 19.88 0.26 1.46
C THR A 141 19.63 1.02 0.16
N LEU A 142 18.42 0.95 -0.38
CA LEU A 142 18.05 1.62 -1.64
C LEU A 142 18.16 3.14 -1.55
N SER A 143 17.80 3.74 -0.41
CA SER A 143 17.94 5.19 -0.20
C SER A 143 19.38 5.70 -0.32
N ARG A 144 20.37 4.86 0.01
CA ARG A 144 21.80 5.19 -0.09
C ARG A 144 22.43 4.93 -1.45
N VAL A 145 21.75 4.22 -2.35
CA VAL A 145 22.26 4.00 -3.71
C VAL A 145 22.29 5.33 -4.44
N ALA A 146 23.47 5.67 -4.97
CA ALA A 146 23.71 6.83 -5.82
C ALA A 146 24.40 6.36 -7.11
N THR A 147 24.19 7.10 -8.20
CA THR A 147 24.92 6.86 -9.46
C THR A 147 26.42 6.97 -9.19
N ARG A 148 27.19 5.98 -9.64
CA ARG A 148 28.66 6.04 -9.66
C ARG A 148 29.15 7.00 -10.74
#